data_AF-A0A0F9QLN5-F1
#
_entry.id   AF-A0A0F9QLN5-F1
#
_cell.length_a   1.000
_cell.length_b   1.000
_cell.length_c   1.000
_cell.angle_alpha   90.00
_cell.angle_beta   90.00
_cell.angle_gamma   90.00
#
_symmetry.space_group_name_H-M   'P 1'
#
loop_
_entity.id
_entity.type
_entity.pdbx_description
1 polymer ?
#
loop_
_entity_poly.entity_id
_entity_poly.type
_entity_poly.pdbx_seq_one_letter_code
_entity_poly.pdbx_strand_id
1 'polypeptide(L)'
;MIKGIDNKKVDINEIEYKYYQELVKKHGVSSFSDLFETNEEGCITIVKPTKSISWDVIFFVQNLMINQHMRSNDKRISAIEKEMGEK
;
A
#
# COMPACT_ATOMS: atom_id res chain seq x y z
N MET A 1 8.62 -4.43 -1.13
CA MET A 1 9.46 -4.64 0.08
C MET A 1 8.60 -4.35 1.29
N ILE A 2 8.79 -5.03 2.43
CA ILE A 2 7.95 -4.80 3.60
C ILE A 2 8.52 -3.67 4.47
N LYS A 3 7.70 -2.66 4.78
CA LYS A 3 8.02 -1.58 5.71
C LYS A 3 6.92 -1.42 6.76
N GLY A 4 7.30 -0.89 7.93
CA GLY A 4 6.35 -0.50 8.96
C GLY A 4 5.80 0.89 8.68
N ILE A 5 4.48 1.03 8.60
CA ILE A 5 3.77 2.32 8.57
C ILE A 5 2.65 2.21 9.59
N ASP A 6 2.63 3.08 10.61
CA ASP A 6 1.61 3.06 11.67
C ASP A 6 1.44 1.68 12.34
N ASN A 7 2.56 1.06 12.72
CA ASN A 7 2.63 -0.31 13.28
C ASN A 7 2.04 -1.42 12.39
N LYS A 8 1.72 -1.12 11.13
CA LYS A 8 1.21 -2.08 10.15
C LYS A 8 2.33 -2.44 9.17
N LYS A 9 2.35 -3.71 8.74
CA LYS A 9 3.26 -4.16 7.68
C LYS A 9 2.69 -3.71 6.35
N VAL A 10 3.51 -3.08 5.51
CA VAL A 10 3.07 -2.57 4.21
C VAL A 10 4.06 -3.02 3.13
N ASP A 11 3.56 -3.72 2.10
CA ASP A 11 4.34 -3.99 0.89
C ASP A 11 4.41 -2.73 0.01
N ILE A 12 5.57 -2.12 -0.02
CA ILE A 12 5.81 -0.85 -0.71
C ILE A 12 7.07 -0.98 -1.55
N ASN A 13 7.12 -0.35 -2.72
CA ASN A 13 8.35 -0.28 -3.50
C ASN A 13 9.22 0.92 -3.05
N GLU A 14 10.44 1.04 -3.59
CA GLU A 14 11.36 2.10 -3.18
C GLU A 14 10.87 3.51 -3.52
N ILE A 15 10.21 3.68 -4.66
CA ILE A 15 9.71 4.98 -5.13
C ILE A 15 8.53 5.42 -4.25
N GLU A 16 7.57 4.53 -4.02
CA GLU A 16 6.45 4.72 -3.11
C GLU A 16 6.95 5.03 -1.69
N TYR A 17 8.00 4.34 -1.23
CA TYR A 17 8.57 4.58 0.10
C TYR A 17 9.29 5.93 0.20
N LYS A 18 10.01 6.35 -0.84
CA LYS A 18 10.60 7.70 -0.90
C LYS A 18 9.52 8.77 -0.80
N TYR A 19 8.43 8.62 -1.55
CA TYR A 19 7.32 9.57 -1.50
C TYR A 19 6.60 9.56 -0.15
N TYR A 20 6.44 8.39 0.49
CA TYR A 20 5.98 8.30 1.88
C TYR A 20 6.88 9.11 2.84
N GLN A 21 8.21 9.01 2.72
CA GLN A 21 9.14 9.78 3.56
C GLN A 21 8.98 11.30 3.34
N GLU A 22 8.68 11.74 2.12
CA GLU A 22 8.38 13.16 1.83
C GLU A 22 7.07 13.61 2.49
N LEU A 23 6.02 12.79 2.43
CA LEU A 23 4.75 13.07 3.11
C LEU A 23 4.90 13.09 4.64
N VAL A 24 5.71 12.19 5.21
CA VAL A 24 6.04 12.19 6.64
C VAL A 24 6.78 13.46 7.03
N LYS A 25 7.73 13.93 6.23
CA LYS A 25 8.41 15.20 6.49
C LYS A 25 7.44 16.40 6.45
N LYS A 26 6.43 16.34 5.59
CA LYS A 26 5.46 17.43 5.38
C LYS A 26 4.35 17.47 6.43
N HIS A 27 3.79 16.31 6.79
CA HIS A 27 2.56 16.21 7.59
C HIS A 27 2.76 15.50 8.94
N GLY A 28 3.89 14.82 9.12
CA GLY A 28 4.18 13.99 10.28
C GLY A 28 3.72 12.53 10.12
N VAL A 29 4.32 11.64 10.92
CA VAL A 29 3.99 10.20 10.90
C VAL A 29 2.55 9.96 11.36
N SER A 30 2.03 10.78 12.28
CA SER A 30 0.68 10.66 12.83
C SER A 30 -0.43 10.84 11.79
N SER A 31 -0.15 11.45 10.63
CA SER A 31 -1.12 11.57 9.54
C SER A 31 -1.53 10.23 8.91
N PHE A 32 -0.77 9.16 9.20
CA PHE A 32 -1.06 7.80 8.76
C PHE A 32 -1.72 6.93 9.85
N SER A 33 -1.90 7.48 11.06
CA SER A 33 -2.47 6.77 12.20
C SER A 33 -3.92 6.35 11.92
N ASP A 34 -4.19 5.05 12.04
CA ASP A 34 -5.50 4.41 11.82
C ASP A 34 -6.14 4.73 10.46
N LEU A 35 -5.34 5.18 9.48
CA LEU A 35 -5.82 5.58 8.16
C LEU A 35 -6.16 4.38 7.27
N PHE A 36 -5.60 3.21 7.54
CA PHE A 36 -5.82 2.03 6.72
C PHE A 36 -5.63 0.73 7.51
N GLU A 37 -6.10 -0.37 6.93
CA GLU A 37 -5.87 -1.73 7.42
C GLU A 37 -5.03 -2.51 6.41
N THR A 38 -4.27 -3.48 6.90
CA THR A 38 -3.42 -4.35 6.08
C THR A 38 -3.70 -5.82 6.39
N ASN A 39 -3.61 -6.67 5.38
CA ASN A 39 -3.59 -8.12 5.58
C ASN A 39 -2.20 -8.61 6.05
N GLU A 40 -2.04 -9.92 6.21
CA GLU A 40 -0.78 -10.53 6.69
C GLU A 40 0.41 -10.35 5.73
N GLU A 41 0.12 -10.22 4.43
CA GLU A 41 1.10 -9.99 3.37
C GLU A 41 1.54 -8.53 3.26
N GLY A 42 0.89 -7.63 4.02
CA GLY A 42 1.14 -6.20 4.01
C GLY A 42 0.44 -5.44 2.88
N CYS A 43 -0.57 -6.03 2.26
CA CYS A 43 -1.44 -5.33 1.31
C CYS A 43 -2.52 -4.56 2.05
N ILE A 44 -2.74 -3.32 1.66
CA ILE A 44 -3.81 -2.49 2.19
C ILE A 44 -5.15 -3.04 1.71
N THR A 45 -6.08 -3.26 2.64
CA THR A 45 -7.41 -3.81 2.36
C THR A 45 -8.50 -2.75 2.47
N ILE A 46 -8.34 -1.80 3.39
CA ILE A 46 -9.32 -0.76 3.67
C ILE A 46 -8.59 0.56 3.90
N VAL A 47 -9.11 1.65 3.32
CA VAL A 47 -8.71 3.02 3.63
C VAL A 47 -9.84 3.70 4.40
N LYS A 48 -9.53 4.25 5.57
CA LYS A 48 -10.45 4.90 6.50
C LYS A 48 -10.08 6.39 6.64
N PRO A 49 -10.46 7.25 5.69
CA PRO A 49 -10.14 8.67 5.79
C PRO A 49 -10.82 9.27 7.03
N THR A 50 -10.03 9.89 7.89
CA THR A 50 -10.56 10.72 8.99
C THR A 50 -10.76 12.16 8.51
N LYS A 51 -11.62 12.93 9.19
CA LYS A 51 -12.05 14.26 8.72
C LYS A 51 -10.93 15.29 8.57
N SER A 52 -9.75 15.04 9.13
CA SER A 52 -8.65 16.01 9.25
C SER A 52 -7.37 15.62 8.51
N ILE A 53 -7.44 14.68 7.56
CA ILE A 53 -6.26 14.22 6.80
C ILE A 53 -6.13 15.00 5.49
N SER A 54 -4.90 15.37 5.16
CA SER A 54 -4.58 16.05 3.90
C SER A 54 -4.84 15.14 2.69
N TRP A 55 -5.37 15.72 1.61
CA TRP A 55 -5.72 15.00 0.39
C TRP A 55 -4.54 14.22 -0.22
N ASP A 56 -3.33 14.78 -0.19
CA ASP A 56 -2.13 14.10 -0.70
C ASP A 56 -1.80 12.81 0.06
N VAL A 57 -2.00 12.78 1.38
CA VAL A 57 -1.86 11.57 2.20
C VAL A 57 -2.92 10.54 1.84
N ILE A 58 -4.19 10.95 1.69
CA ILE A 58 -5.28 10.05 1.29
C ILE A 58 -5.00 9.44 -0.09
N PHE A 59 -4.65 10.28 -1.07
CA PHE A 59 -4.36 9.83 -2.42
C PHE A 59 -3.15 8.91 -2.47
N PHE A 60 -2.12 9.18 -1.67
CA PHE A 60 -0.98 8.28 -1.56
C PHE A 60 -1.39 6.89 -1.08
N VAL A 61 -2.15 6.81 0.01
CA VAL A 61 -2.59 5.51 0.57
C VAL A 61 -3.49 4.75 -0.41
N GLN A 62 -4.41 5.45 -1.09
CA GLN A 62 -5.26 4.85 -2.11
C GLN A 62 -4.46 4.33 -3.32
N ASN A 63 -3.52 5.12 -3.84
CA ASN A 63 -2.67 4.68 -4.94
C ASN A 63 -1.78 3.51 -4.54
N LEU A 64 -1.22 3.53 -3.33
CA LEU A 64 -0.43 2.42 -2.80
C LEU A 64 -1.27 1.14 -2.73
N MET A 65 -2.50 1.22 -2.22
CA MET A 65 -3.44 0.11 -2.20
C MET A 65 -3.67 -0.44 -3.61
N ILE A 66 -4.04 0.42 -4.58
CA ILE A 66 -4.31 0.02 -5.97
C ILE A 66 -3.09 -0.68 -6.57
N ASN A 67 -1.89 -0.11 -6.41
CA ASN A 67 -0.67 -0.68 -6.94
C ASN A 67 -0.35 -2.05 -6.33
N GLN A 68 -0.56 -2.23 -5.02
CA GLN A 68 -0.40 -3.53 -4.35
C GLN A 68 -1.33 -4.58 -4.95
N HIS A 69 -2.61 -4.25 -5.13
CA HIS A 69 -3.59 -5.17 -5.73
C HIS A 69 -3.26 -5.48 -7.19
N MET A 70 -2.81 -4.51 -7.98
CA MET A 70 -2.36 -4.76 -9.35
C MET A 70 -1.19 -5.75 -9.39
N ARG A 71 -0.16 -5.55 -8.55
CA ARG A 71 0.98 -6.48 -8.45
C ARG A 71 0.56 -7.88 -8.00
N SER A 72 -0.40 -7.97 -7.07
CA SER A 72 -0.94 -9.26 -6.61
C SER A 72 -1.69 -9.98 -7.74
N ASN A 73 -2.54 -9.25 -8.47
CA ASN A 73 -3.30 -9.79 -9.59
C ASN A 73 -2.38 -10.26 -10.72
N ASP A 74 -1.34 -9.48 -11.04
CA ASP A 74 -0.34 -9.85 -12.06
C ASP A 74 0.33 -11.19 -11.72
N LYS A 75 0.82 -11.36 -10.49
CA LYS A 75 1.38 -12.64 -10.01
C LYS A 75 0.39 -13.80 -10.14
N ARG A 76 -0.88 -13.54 -9.84
CA ARG A 76 -1.94 -14.55 -9.88
C ARG A 76 -2.27 -14.95 -11.31
N ILE A 77 -2.26 -14.00 -12.25
CA ILE A 77 -2.41 -14.26 -13.68
C ILE A 77 -1.22 -15.10 -14.19
N SER A 78 0.02 -14.70 -13.88
CA SER A 78 1.20 -15.46 -14.31
C SER A 78 1.22 -16.90 -13.76
N ALA A 79 0.72 -17.11 -12.55
CA ALA A 79 0.59 -18.45 -11.98
C ALA A 79 -0.41 -19.31 -12.77
N ILE A 80 -1.57 -18.76 -13.13
CA ILE A 80 -2.59 -19.44 -13.93
C ILE A 80 -2.05 -19.77 -15.34
N GLU A 81 -1.38 -18.81 -15.99
CA GLU A 81 -0.78 -19.02 -17.32
C GLU A 81 0.24 -20.16 -17.30
N LYS A 82 1.05 -20.25 -16.26
CA LYS A 82 2.01 -21.34 -16.08
C LYS A 82 1.31 -22.69 -15.91
N GLU A 83 0.29 -22.78 -15.06
CA GLU A 83 -0.50 -24.00 -14.87
C GLU A 83 -1.22 -24.46 -16.15
N MET A 84 -1.64 -23.52 -17.00
CA MET A 84 -2.29 -23.82 -18.28
C MET A 84 -1.31 -24.19 -19.38
N GLY A 85 -0.10 -23.62 -19.40
CA GLY A 85 0.95 -23.92 -20.38
C GLY A 85 1.69 -25.23 -20.13
N GLU A 86 1.58 -25.80 -18.94
CA GLU A 86 2.12 -27.13 -18.59
C GLU A 86 1.17 -28.29 -18.93
N LYS A 87 0.02 -28.03 -19.59
CA LYS A 87 -0.91 -29.03 -20.15
C LYS A 87 -0.87 -29.06 -21.68
#